data_AF-A0A7K3RSQ5-F1
#
_entry.id   AF-A0A7K3RSQ5-F1
#
_cell.length_a   1.000
_cell.length_b   1.000
_cell.length_c   1.000
_cell.angle_alpha   90.00
_cell.angle_beta   90.00
_cell.angle_gamma   90.00
#
_symmetry.space_group_name_H-M   'P 1'
#
loop_
_entity.id
_entity.type
_entity.pdbx_description
1 polymer ?
#
loop_
_entity_poly.entity_id
_entity_poly.type
_entity_poly.pdbx_seq_one_letter_code
_entity_poly.pdbx_strand_id
1 'polypeptide(L)'
;MLDLARLRALHAVSVHGSVAGAATALGYTPSAISQQITKLERETRTTLLERRGRGVALTEEALRLADTAQRLLAIMEQAETELEERRGLPTGRLTIAAFA
;
A
#
# COMPACT_ATOMS: atom_id res chain seq x y z
N MET A 1 -8.89 -4.51 14.20
CA MET A 1 -9.68 -3.61 13.35
C MET A 1 -8.80 -3.26 12.17
N LEU A 2 -9.31 -3.22 10.93
CA LEU A 2 -8.48 -2.92 9.77
C LEU A 2 -7.78 -1.56 9.95
N ASP A 3 -6.45 -1.59 9.87
CA ASP A 3 -5.57 -0.44 10.10
C ASP A 3 -4.95 0.00 8.77
N LEU A 4 -4.93 1.31 8.51
CA LEU A 4 -4.52 1.85 7.22
C LEU A 4 -3.04 1.59 6.93
N ALA A 5 -2.18 1.58 7.96
CA ALA A 5 -0.76 1.27 7.76
C ALA A 5 -0.55 -0.19 7.31
N ARG A 6 -1.36 -1.12 7.81
CA ARG A 6 -1.35 -2.52 7.37
C ARG A 6 -1.90 -2.71 5.96
N LEU A 7 -2.99 -2.00 5.62
CA LEU A 7 -3.51 -1.98 4.26
C LEU A 7 -2.51 -1.40 3.27
N ARG A 8 -1.79 -0.33 3.66
CA ARG A 8 -0.70 0.26 2.87
C ARG A 8 0.45 -0.72 2.67
N ALA A 9 0.83 -1.48 3.69
CA ALA A 9 1.85 -2.52 3.56
C ALA A 9 1.43 -3.61 2.56
N LEU A 10 0.19 -4.09 2.64
CA LEU A 10 -0.33 -5.11 1.71
C LEU A 10 -0.37 -4.60 0.27
N HIS A 11 -0.90 -3.39 0.07
CA HIS A 11 -0.94 -2.75 -1.24
C HIS A 11 0.47 -2.59 -1.84
N ALA A 12 1.44 -2.15 -1.03
CA ALA A 12 2.82 -2.04 -1.48
C ALA A 12 3.43 -3.39 -1.88
N VAL A 13 3.12 -4.48 -1.16
CA VAL A 13 3.56 -5.84 -1.56
C VAL A 13 2.93 -6.24 -2.89
N SER A 14 1.67 -5.88 -3.15
CA SER A 14 1.00 -6.10 -4.43
C SER A 14 1.66 -5.35 -5.58
N VAL A 15 2.03 -4.09 -5.37
CA VAL A 15 2.65 -3.25 -6.40
C VAL A 15 4.08 -3.69 -6.70
N HIS A 16 4.85 -4.06 -5.68
CA HIS A 16 6.29 -4.35 -5.81
C HIS A 16 6.62 -5.85 -5.90
N GLY A 17 5.63 -6.73 -5.80
CA GLY A 17 5.77 -8.18 -5.96
C GLY A 17 6.59 -8.89 -4.86
N SER A 18 7.06 -8.17 -3.84
CA SER A 18 7.84 -8.74 -2.74
C SER A 18 7.80 -7.87 -1.49
N VAL A 19 8.00 -8.50 -0.33
CA VAL A 19 8.14 -7.81 0.97
C VAL A 19 9.34 -6.87 0.96
N ALA A 20 10.46 -7.28 0.37
CA ALA A 20 11.66 -6.44 0.26
C ALA A 20 11.41 -5.20 -0.62
N GLY A 21 10.78 -5.37 -1.79
CA GLY A 21 10.43 -4.26 -2.66
C GLY A 21 9.46 -3.28 -1.99
N ALA A 22 8.44 -3.78 -1.30
CA ALA A 22 7.52 -2.96 -0.52
C ALA A 22 8.22 -2.19 0.61
N ALA A 23 9.15 -2.85 1.31
CA ALA A 23 9.93 -2.24 2.38
C ALA A 23 10.78 -1.07 1.85
N THR A 24 11.49 -1.28 0.74
CA THR A 24 12.25 -0.22 0.07
C THR A 24 11.37 0.94 -0.36
N ALA A 25 10.22 0.67 -0.99
CA ALA A 25 9.31 1.70 -1.46
C ALA A 25 8.68 2.53 -0.33
N LEU A 26 8.42 1.91 0.82
CA LEU A 26 7.82 2.56 1.97
C LEU A 26 8.83 3.11 2.99
N GLY A 27 10.14 2.90 2.79
CA GLY A 27 11.18 3.32 3.74
C GLY A 27 11.20 2.53 5.05
N TYR A 28 10.76 1.28 5.03
CA TYR A 28 10.75 0.37 6.18
C TYR A 28 11.74 -0.78 6.03
N THR A 29 11.92 -1.56 7.09
CA THR A 29 12.62 -2.84 7.02
C THR A 29 11.68 -3.95 6.50
N PRO A 30 12.21 -5.00 5.84
CA PRO A 30 11.40 -6.15 5.43
C PRO A 30 10.68 -6.83 6.61
N SER A 31 11.29 -6.87 7.80
CA SER A 31 10.67 -7.44 9.00
C SER A 31 9.48 -6.59 9.49
N ALA A 32 9.56 -5.26 9.40
CA ALA A 32 8.44 -4.39 9.73
C ALA A 32 7.26 -4.63 8.78
N ILE A 33 7.50 -4.72 7.47
CA ILE A 33 6.44 -5.05 6.50
C ILE A 33 5.83 -6.42 6.80
N SER A 34 6.64 -7.47 6.96
CA SER A 34 6.15 -8.80 7.33
C SER A 34 5.28 -8.78 8.60
N GLN A 35 5.67 -8.04 9.63
CA GLN A 35 4.89 -7.92 10.86
C GLN A 35 3.54 -7.24 10.63
N GLN A 36 3.48 -6.20 9.80
CA GLN A 36 2.21 -5.55 9.45
C GLN A 36 1.27 -6.53 8.72
N ILE A 37 1.80 -7.32 7.78
CA ILE A 37 1.00 -8.32 7.07
C ILE A 37 0.52 -9.42 8.02
N THR A 38 1.40 -9.97 8.86
CA THR A 38 1.01 -10.99 9.84
C THR A 38 -0.06 -10.49 10.81
N LYS A 39 0.00 -9.21 11.22
CA LYS A 39 -1.06 -8.61 12.04
C LYS A 39 -2.38 -8.51 11.26
N LEU A 40 -2.33 -8.13 9.99
CA LEU A 40 -3.50 -8.05 9.12
C LEU A 40 -4.15 -9.42 8.90
N GLU A 41 -3.35 -10.46 8.68
CA GLU A 41 -3.82 -11.85 8.56
C GLU A 41 -4.55 -12.30 9.83
N ARG A 42 -4.03 -11.95 11.01
CA ARG A 42 -4.67 -12.28 12.30
C ARG A 42 -6.01 -11.57 12.48
N GLU A 43 -6.10 -10.30 12.08
CA GLU A 43 -7.33 -9.52 12.21
C GLU A 43 -8.42 -9.97 11.24
N THR A 44 -8.02 -10.30 10.02
CA THR A 44 -8.91 -10.78 8.96
C THR A 44 -9.17 -12.28 9.04
N ARG A 45 -8.41 -13.00 9.89
CA ARG A 45 -8.39 -14.47 9.98
C ARG A 45 -8.23 -15.14 8.61
N THR A 46 -7.44 -14.50 7.75
CA THR A 46 -7.26 -14.90 6.35
C THR A 46 -5.78 -14.94 6.05
N THR A 47 -5.31 -15.97 5.35
CA THR A 47 -3.94 -16.02 4.82
C THR A 47 -3.84 -15.10 3.61
N LEU A 48 -2.92 -14.14 3.68
CA LEU A 48 -2.72 -13.12 2.65
C LEU A 48 -1.42 -13.35 1.89
N LEU A 49 -0.42 -13.97 2.54
CA LEU A 49 0.83 -14.35 1.90
C LEU A 49 1.10 -15.84 2.03
N GLU A 50 1.48 -16.45 0.92
CA GLU A 50 1.95 -17.82 0.87
C GLU A 50 3.44 -17.88 0.50
N ARG A 51 4.14 -18.91 0.97
CA ARG A 51 5.55 -19.11 0.62
C ARG A 51 5.66 -19.63 -0.82
N ARG A 52 6.47 -18.97 -1.63
CA ARG A 52 6.78 -19.41 -3.00
C ARG A 52 8.29 -19.41 -3.22
N GLY A 53 8.90 -20.60 -3.09
CA GLY A 53 10.35 -20.78 -3.17
C GLY A 53 11.08 -19.95 -2.11
N ARG A 54 11.95 -19.03 -2.54
CA ARG A 54 12.70 -18.11 -1.65
C ARG A 54 11.92 -16.83 -1.28
N GLY A 55 10.71 -16.64 -1.82
CA GLY A 55 9.91 -15.44 -1.62
C GLY A 55 8.50 -15.72 -1.10
N VAL A 56 7.61 -14.76 -1.31
CA VAL A 56 6.18 -14.85 -1.00
C VAL A 56 5.35 -14.57 -2.24
N ALA A 57 4.15 -15.12 -2.30
CA ALA A 57 3.12 -14.77 -3.26
C ALA A 57 1.86 -14.32 -2.52
N LEU A 58 1.07 -13.46 -3.16
CA LEU A 58 -0.22 -13.01 -2.66
C LEU A 58 -1.29 -14.07 -2.96
N THR A 59 -2.15 -14.33 -1.99
CA THR A 59 -3.36 -15.13 -2.21
C THR A 59 -4.40 -14.32 -2.99
N GLU A 60 -5.46 -14.97 -3.51
CA GLU A 60 -6.53 -14.26 -4.20
C GLU A 60 -7.25 -13.26 -3.28
N GLU A 61 -7.44 -13.63 -2.01
CA GLU A 61 -8.01 -12.78 -0.97
C GLU A 61 -7.15 -11.55 -0.74
N ALA A 62 -5.82 -11.72 -0.76
CA ALA A 62 -4.88 -10.63 -0.63
C ALA A 62 -4.93 -9.65 -1.79
N LEU A 63 -5.09 -10.16 -3.03
CA LEU A 63 -5.26 -9.32 -4.21
C LEU A 63 -6.56 -8.49 -4.14
N ARG A 64 -7.68 -9.12 -3.75
CA ARG A 64 -8.97 -8.42 -3.56
C ARG A 64 -8.89 -7.36 -2.46
N LEU A 65 -8.20 -7.67 -1.36
CA LEU A 65 -7.99 -6.72 -0.28
C LEU A 65 -7.03 -5.59 -0.67
N ALA A 66 -6.00 -5.87 -1.48
CA ALA A 66 -5.07 -4.87 -1.99
C ALA A 66 -5.75 -3.85 -2.92
N ASP A 67 -6.65 -4.30 -3.79
CA ASP A 67 -7.49 -3.41 -4.63
C ASP A 67 -8.40 -2.51 -3.77
N THR A 68 -8.95 -3.06 -2.69
CA THR A 68 -9.72 -2.27 -1.72
C THR A 68 -8.84 -1.28 -0.96
N ALA A 69 -7.64 -1.69 -0.56
CA ALA A 69 -6.66 -0.83 0.08
C ALA A 69 -6.25 0.34 -0.83
N GLN A 70 -6.04 0.09 -2.12
CA GLN A 70 -5.73 1.14 -3.10
C GLN A 70 -6.81 2.24 -3.11
N ARG A 71 -8.07 1.84 -3.19
CA ARG A 71 -9.20 2.78 -3.19
C ARG A 71 -9.31 3.57 -1.90
N LEU A 72 -9.12 2.92 -0.74
CA LEU A 72 -9.15 3.60 0.55
C LEU A 72 -8.00 4.60 0.70
N LEU A 73 -6.81 4.24 0.26
CA LEU A 73 -5.65 5.14 0.28
C LEU A 73 -5.87 6.36 -0.64
N ALA A 74 -6.47 6.16 -1.82
CA ALA A 74 -6.82 7.26 -2.72
C ALA A 74 -7.85 8.21 -2.11
N ILE A 75 -8.88 7.69 -1.41
CA ILE A 75 -9.85 8.53 -0.70
C ILE A 75 -9.17 9.36 0.40
N MET A 76 -8.23 8.78 1.12
CA MET A 76 -7.46 9.51 2.14
C MET A 76 -6.61 10.62 1.53
N GLU A 77 -5.91 10.33 0.43
CA GLU A 77 -5.11 11.31 -0.31
C GLU A 77 -5.98 12.45 -0.86
N GLN A 78 -7.16 12.14 -1.37
CA GLN A 78 -8.14 13.14 -1.80
C GLN A 78 -8.57 14.04 -0.65
N ALA A 79 -8.93 13.47 0.51
CA ALA A 79 -9.33 14.24 1.67
C ALA A 79 -8.21 15.16 2.18
N GLU A 80 -6.95 14.71 2.16
CA GLU A 80 -5.78 15.52 2.50
C GLU A 80 -5.59 16.66 1.48
N THR A 81 -5.75 16.37 0.19
CA THR A 81 -5.63 17.36 -0.89
C THR A 81 -6.70 18.45 -0.79
N GLU A 82 -7.96 18.09 -0.56
CA GLU A 82 -9.06 19.05 -0.40
C GLU A 82 -8.85 20.00 0.78
N LEU A 83 -8.22 19.53 1.87
CA LEU A 83 -7.87 20.38 3.01
C LEU A 83 -6.75 21.36 2.67
N GLU A 84 -5.80 20.97 1.82
CA GLU A 84 -4.69 21.82 1.41
C GLU A 84 -5.14 22.87 0.39
N GLU A 85 -6.02 22.53 -0.55
CA GLU A 85 -6.61 23.48 -1.50
C GLU A 85 -7.37 24.62 -0.81
N ARG A 86 -8.00 24.33 0.33
CA ARG A 86 -8.66 25.34 1.16
C ARG A 86 -7.69 26.31 1.84
N ARG A 87 -6.42 25.93 2.01
CA ARG A 87 -5.36 26.78 2.59
C ARG A 87 -4.74 27.73 1.55
N GLY A 88 -5.00 27.50 0.27
CA GLY A 88 -4.58 28.33 -0.85
C GLY A 88 -4.52 27.52 -2.14
N LEU A 89 -4.82 28.16 -3.27
CA LEU A 89 -4.69 27.49 -4.57
C LEU A 89 -3.19 27.27 -4.86
N PRO A 90 -2.76 26.04 -5.22
CA PRO A 90 -1.42 25.80 -5.71
C PRO A 90 -1.16 26.69 -6.93
N THR A 91 -0.14 27.58 -6.87
CA THR A 91 0.22 28.47 -7.98
C THR A 91 1.68 28.27 -8.38
N GLY A 92 1.96 28.30 -9.69
CA GLY A 92 3.31 28.10 -10.23
C GLY A 92 3.31 27.48 -11.63
N ARG A 93 4.50 27.29 -12.21
CA ARG A 93 4.67 26.64 -13.52
C ARG A 93 5.04 25.17 -13.34
N LEU A 94 4.13 24.26 -13.71
CA LEU A 94 4.37 22.82 -13.77
C LEU A 94 4.80 22.43 -15.20
N THR A 95 5.94 21.75 -15.34
CA THR A 95 6.37 21.18 -16.63
C THR A 95 6.22 19.66 -16.56
N ILE A 96 5.43 19.09 -17.46
CA ILE A 96 5.18 17.65 -17.57
C ILE A 96 5.77 17.16 -18.89
N ALA A 97 6.51 16.06 -18.86
CA ALA A 97 6.98 15.36 -20.04
C ALA A 97 6.46 13.92 -20.02
N ALA A 98 6.08 13.39 -21.19
CA ALA A 98 5.63 12.01 -21.38
C ALA A 98 6.29 11.44 -22.65
N PHE A 99 6.57 10.14 -22.64
CA PHE A 99 7.19 9.41 -23.75
C PHE A 99 6.35 8.17 -24.07
N ALA A 100 6.31 7.79 -25.35
CA ALA A 100 5.55 6.64 -25.86
C ALA A 100 6.44 5.41 -26.06
#